data_AF-A0A949IF21-F1
#
_entry.id   AF-A0A949IF21-F1
#
_cell.length_a   1.000
_cell.length_b   1.000
_cell.length_c   1.000
_cell.angle_alpha   90.00
_cell.angle_beta   90.00
_cell.angle_gamma   90.00
#
_symmetry.space_group_name_H-M   'P 1'
#
loop_
_entity.id
_entity.type
_entity.pdbx_description
1 polymer ?
#
loop_
_entity_poly.entity_id
_entity_poly.type
_entity_poly.pdbx_seq_one_letter_code
_entity_poly.pdbx_strand_id
1 'polypeptide(L)'
;MVVPTLSRKVECESLFEAMHGYFWKFVCSLVLYLSFIVLPASATTAPAISPSTGVYSTAQASATITADAGASIYFTLDGSTPNPASSTPYTAPITLNSVNTIKAIAVLSGVSSSVTTANIQNDENSVVVA
;
A
#
# COMPACT_ATOMS: atom_id res chain seq x y z
N MET A 1 66.74 -39.18 -16.91
CA MET A 1 66.57 -37.73 -16.64
C MET A 1 65.08 -37.42 -16.73
N VAL A 2 64.54 -36.81 -15.66
CA VAL A 2 63.27 -36.05 -15.56
C VAL A 2 61.94 -36.82 -15.36
N VAL A 3 61.48 -36.70 -14.10
CA VAL A 3 60.14 -36.71 -13.44
C VAL A 3 59.06 -35.87 -14.19
N PRO A 4 57.75 -35.73 -13.80
CA PRO A 4 56.94 -36.36 -12.72
C PRO A 4 55.41 -36.59 -13.00
N THR A 5 54.68 -37.04 -11.96
CA THR A 5 53.34 -36.59 -11.46
C THR A 5 51.98 -37.13 -11.95
N LEU A 6 51.22 -37.58 -10.93
CA LEU A 6 49.81 -37.28 -10.62
C LEU A 6 48.70 -38.30 -10.95
N SER A 7 48.60 -39.25 -10.01
CA SER A 7 47.40 -39.92 -9.53
C SER A 7 46.20 -39.00 -9.25
N ARG A 8 44.99 -39.61 -9.26
CA ARG A 8 43.70 -39.16 -8.71
C ARG A 8 42.90 -38.13 -9.52
N LYS A 9 42.06 -38.61 -10.47
CA LYS A 9 40.86 -37.84 -10.85
C LYS A 9 39.71 -38.63 -11.50
N VAL A 10 39.66 -39.96 -11.40
CA VAL A 10 38.74 -40.77 -12.23
C VAL A 10 37.55 -41.41 -11.49
N GLU A 11 37.44 -41.34 -10.16
CA GLU A 11 36.44 -42.17 -9.45
C GLU A 11 35.38 -41.47 -8.59
N CYS A 12 35.16 -40.15 -8.71
CA CYS A 12 34.17 -39.46 -7.85
C CYS A 12 33.16 -38.54 -8.57
N GLU A 13 32.97 -38.67 -9.88
CA GLU A 13 32.01 -37.82 -10.62
C GLU A 13 30.68 -38.50 -10.98
N SER A 14 30.53 -39.82 -10.77
CA SER A 14 29.33 -40.56 -11.22
C SER A 14 28.31 -40.93 -10.13
N LEU A 15 28.55 -40.59 -8.85
CA LEU A 15 27.64 -40.94 -7.74
C LEU A 15 26.95 -39.73 -7.07
N PHE A 16 27.26 -38.50 -7.50
CA PHE A 16 26.65 -37.27 -6.95
C PHE A 16 25.23 -37.01 -7.46
N GLU A 17 24.86 -37.54 -8.64
CA GLU A 17 23.57 -37.28 -9.28
C GLU A 17 22.37 -38.07 -8.70
N ALA A 18 22.60 -39.05 -7.81
CA ALA A 18 21.50 -39.86 -7.24
C ALA A 18 21.03 -39.41 -5.84
N MET A 19 21.82 -38.63 -5.10
CA MET A 19 21.43 -38.09 -3.78
C MET A 19 21.13 -36.59 -3.75
N HIS A 20 21.44 -35.86 -4.83
CA HIS A 20 21.24 -34.41 -4.91
C HIS A 20 19.93 -34.00 -5.59
N GLY A 21 19.23 -34.92 -6.27
CA GLY A 21 17.97 -34.64 -6.98
C GLY A 21 16.74 -34.42 -6.11
N TYR A 22 16.71 -34.94 -4.87
CA TYR A 22 15.57 -34.78 -3.96
C TYR A 22 15.76 -33.63 -2.96
N PHE A 23 16.99 -33.37 -2.51
CA PHE A 23 17.23 -32.36 -1.49
C PHE A 23 17.00 -30.94 -2.02
N TRP A 24 17.44 -30.64 -3.25
CA TRP A 24 17.24 -29.33 -3.90
C TRP A 24 15.77 -29.04 -4.24
N LYS A 25 14.98 -30.07 -4.55
CA LYS A 25 13.54 -29.93 -4.80
C LYS A 25 12.77 -29.57 -3.54
N PHE A 26 13.18 -30.10 -2.38
CA PHE A 26 12.59 -29.74 -1.10
C PHE A 26 13.02 -28.38 -0.58
N VAL A 27 14.31 -27.99 -0.70
CA VAL A 27 14.71 -26.62 -0.29
C VAL A 27 14.15 -25.53 -1.21
N CYS A 28 13.99 -25.78 -2.51
CA CYS A 28 13.33 -24.83 -3.42
C CYS A 28 11.83 -24.69 -3.11
N SER A 29 11.15 -25.80 -2.81
CA SER A 29 9.73 -25.77 -2.43
C SER A 29 9.49 -25.22 -1.01
N LEU A 30 10.43 -25.40 -0.08
CA LEU A 30 10.36 -24.85 1.29
C LEU A 30 10.64 -23.34 1.32
N VAL A 31 11.55 -22.84 0.48
CA VAL A 31 11.83 -21.40 0.32
C VAL A 31 10.68 -20.68 -0.40
N LEU A 32 9.98 -21.35 -1.32
CA LEU A 32 8.73 -20.85 -1.91
C LEU A 32 7.55 -20.88 -0.92
N TYR A 33 7.53 -21.79 0.06
CA TYR A 33 6.46 -21.87 1.08
C TYR A 33 6.67 -20.91 2.26
N LEU A 34 7.91 -20.62 2.64
CA LEU A 34 8.26 -19.68 3.72
C LEU A 34 8.13 -18.20 3.32
N SER A 35 8.06 -17.90 2.03
CA SER A 35 7.86 -16.53 1.53
C SER A 35 6.39 -16.08 1.57
N PHE A 36 5.45 -16.95 1.97
CA PHE A 36 4.02 -16.72 1.85
C PHE A 36 3.26 -16.58 3.17
N ILE A 37 3.96 -16.34 4.28
CA ILE A 37 3.32 -15.82 5.50
C ILE A 37 3.64 -14.33 5.60
N VAL A 38 3.01 -13.56 4.71
CA VAL A 38 2.79 -12.14 5.00
C VAL A 38 1.64 -12.12 5.99
N LEU A 39 1.94 -12.00 7.29
CA LEU A 39 0.94 -11.60 8.27
C LEU A 39 0.34 -10.29 7.76
N PRO A 40 -0.97 -10.20 7.47
CA PRO A 40 -1.55 -8.91 7.17
C PRO A 40 -1.29 -8.04 8.40
N ALA A 41 -0.48 -7.00 8.25
CA ALA A 41 -0.47 -5.92 9.23
C ALA A 41 -1.93 -5.54 9.42
N SER A 42 -2.43 -5.62 10.66
CA SER A 42 -3.81 -5.30 11.01
C SER A 42 -4.04 -3.81 10.79
N ALA A 43 -4.13 -3.41 9.53
CA ALA A 43 -4.39 -2.05 9.12
C ALA A 43 -5.82 -1.72 9.51
N THR A 44 -6.01 -0.58 10.16
CA THR A 44 -7.34 -0.01 10.39
C THR A 44 -8.05 0.22 9.06
N THR A 45 -9.39 0.24 9.04
CA THR A 45 -10.11 0.43 7.77
C THR A 45 -9.75 1.78 7.14
N ALA A 46 -9.79 1.81 5.82
CA ALA A 46 -9.58 3.05 5.08
C ALA A 46 -10.67 4.07 5.44
N PRO A 47 -10.32 5.35 5.66
CA PRO A 47 -11.33 6.36 5.93
C PRO A 47 -12.23 6.53 4.71
N ALA A 48 -13.53 6.68 4.91
CA ALA A 48 -14.48 7.00 3.85
C ALA A 48 -14.64 8.52 3.73
N ILE A 49 -14.51 9.04 2.51
CA ILE A 49 -14.70 10.46 2.19
C ILE A 49 -16.05 10.61 1.47
N SER A 50 -16.86 11.55 1.92
CA SER A 50 -18.14 11.94 1.31
C SER A 50 -18.14 13.46 1.09
N PRO A 51 -18.45 13.98 -0.11
CA PRO A 51 -18.86 13.27 -1.32
C PRO A 51 -17.77 12.34 -1.89
N SER A 52 -18.20 11.34 -2.67
CA SER A 52 -17.27 10.48 -3.42
C SER A 52 -16.51 11.27 -4.47
N THR A 53 -15.50 10.63 -5.07
CA THR A 53 -14.74 11.26 -6.15
C THR A 53 -15.67 11.52 -7.35
N GLY A 54 -15.57 12.68 -7.98
CA GLY A 54 -16.44 13.05 -9.08
C GLY A 54 -16.49 14.53 -9.40
N VAL A 55 -17.14 14.83 -10.53
CA VAL A 55 -17.50 16.18 -10.95
C VAL A 55 -18.95 16.44 -10.54
N TYR A 56 -19.18 17.52 -9.82
CA TYR A 56 -20.49 17.91 -9.31
C TYR A 56 -20.95 19.19 -10.01
N SER A 57 -22.11 19.12 -10.67
CA SER A 57 -22.78 20.29 -11.26
C SER A 57 -23.42 21.19 -10.20
N THR A 58 -23.77 20.63 -9.05
CA THR A 58 -24.19 21.37 -7.85
C THR A 58 -23.00 21.47 -6.90
N ALA A 59 -22.60 22.70 -6.57
CA ALA A 59 -21.47 22.94 -5.68
C ALA A 59 -21.63 22.20 -4.34
N GLN A 60 -20.69 21.30 -4.05
CA GLN A 60 -20.57 20.68 -2.74
C GLN A 60 -19.91 21.68 -1.80
N ALA A 61 -20.57 22.04 -0.71
CA ALA A 61 -20.05 23.03 0.24
C ALA A 61 -18.96 22.45 1.16
N SER A 62 -19.07 21.16 1.51
CA SER A 62 -18.16 20.52 2.46
C SER A 62 -17.96 19.03 2.20
N ALA A 63 -16.75 18.53 2.44
CA ALA A 63 -16.44 17.12 2.53
C ALA A 63 -16.35 16.65 3.99
N THR A 64 -16.95 15.50 4.25
CA THR A 64 -16.88 14.77 5.52
C THR A 64 -16.01 13.55 5.36
N ILE A 65 -15.15 13.30 6.36
CA ILE A 65 -14.32 12.11 6.42
C ILE A 65 -14.74 11.29 7.64
N THR A 66 -14.95 10.00 7.45
CA THR A 66 -15.36 9.06 8.49
C THR A 66 -14.38 7.90 8.56
N ALA A 67 -14.12 7.37 9.74
CA ALA A 67 -13.25 6.22 9.97
C ALA A 67 -13.81 5.36 11.12
N ASP A 68 -13.14 4.24 11.40
CA ASP A 68 -13.48 3.41 12.55
C ASP A 68 -13.48 4.20 13.88
N ALA A 69 -14.34 3.79 14.80
CA ALA A 69 -14.42 4.40 16.12
C ALA A 69 -13.06 4.31 16.84
N GLY A 70 -12.55 5.46 17.29
CA GLY A 70 -11.26 5.57 17.97
C GLY A 70 -10.06 5.78 17.04
N ALA A 71 -10.24 5.79 15.72
CA ALA A 71 -9.17 6.12 14.78
C ALA A 71 -8.98 7.63 14.66
N SER A 72 -7.73 8.08 14.64
CA SER A 72 -7.36 9.46 14.32
C SER A 72 -7.21 9.61 12.82
N ILE A 73 -7.91 10.56 12.23
CA ILE A 73 -7.91 10.79 10.78
C ILE A 73 -6.95 11.93 10.46
N TYR A 74 -6.10 11.73 9.45
CA TYR A 74 -5.18 12.76 8.93
C TYR A 74 -5.41 12.94 7.45
N PHE A 75 -5.39 14.18 6.98
CA PHE A 75 -5.65 14.50 5.58
C PHE A 75 -4.70 15.54 4.99
N THR A 76 -4.67 15.59 3.67
CA THR A 76 -3.95 16.57 2.84
C THR A 76 -4.85 17.03 1.70
N LEU A 77 -4.74 18.31 1.34
CA LEU A 77 -5.48 18.93 0.22
C LEU A 77 -4.59 19.14 -1.02
N ASP A 78 -3.27 19.06 -0.85
CA ASP A 78 -2.29 19.28 -1.91
C ASP A 78 -2.07 18.03 -2.80
N GLY A 79 -2.86 16.96 -2.58
CA GLY A 79 -2.69 15.68 -3.29
C GLY A 79 -1.44 14.86 -2.89
N SER A 80 -0.62 15.36 -1.96
CA SER A 80 0.50 14.61 -1.37
C SER A 80 0.01 13.47 -0.47
N THR A 81 0.80 12.40 -0.34
CA THR A 81 0.47 11.27 0.55
C THR A 81 0.42 11.76 2.00
N PRO A 82 -0.71 11.61 2.70
CA PRO A 82 -0.81 12.04 4.09
C PRO A 82 0.05 11.12 4.97
N ASN A 83 0.77 11.73 5.90
CA ASN A 83 1.63 11.06 6.86
C ASN A 83 1.27 11.56 8.26
N PRO A 84 1.05 10.67 9.25
CA PRO A 84 0.51 11.08 10.55
C PRO A 84 1.42 12.01 11.35
N ALA A 85 2.72 12.09 11.03
CA ALA A 85 3.63 13.02 11.69
C ALA A 85 3.65 14.43 11.08
N SER A 86 3.13 14.62 9.86
CA SER A 86 3.22 15.89 9.12
C SER A 86 1.89 16.39 8.57
N SER A 87 0.85 15.57 8.56
CA SER A 87 -0.47 15.90 8.04
C SER A 87 -1.38 16.52 9.09
N THR A 88 -2.39 17.25 8.63
CA THR A 88 -3.34 17.95 9.49
C THR A 88 -4.37 16.95 10.03
N PRO A 89 -4.67 16.94 11.35
CA PRO A 89 -5.71 16.10 11.90
C PRO A 89 -7.10 16.60 11.47
N TYR A 90 -7.97 15.66 11.11
CA TYR A 90 -9.36 15.95 10.77
C TYR A 90 -10.19 16.16 12.03
N THR A 91 -10.76 17.36 12.18
CA THR A 91 -11.55 17.77 13.37
C THR A 91 -12.91 18.38 13.00
N ALA A 92 -13.04 18.88 11.78
CA ALA A 92 -14.24 19.50 11.26
C ALA A 92 -14.39 19.20 9.75
N PRO A 93 -15.60 19.35 9.18
CA PRO A 93 -15.81 19.23 7.74
C PRO A 93 -14.88 20.16 6.94
N ILE A 94 -14.36 19.66 5.82
CA ILE A 94 -13.45 20.39 4.95
C ILE A 94 -14.30 21.22 3.98
N THR A 95 -14.12 22.54 3.97
CA THR A 95 -14.76 23.41 2.97
C THR A 95 -14.21 23.12 1.59
N LEU A 96 -15.10 22.87 0.62
CA LEU A 96 -14.72 22.58 -0.76
C LEU A 96 -14.88 23.84 -1.63
N ASN A 97 -13.85 24.13 -2.42
CA ASN A 97 -13.86 25.09 -3.53
C ASN A 97 -13.87 24.35 -4.90
N SER A 98 -13.47 25.03 -5.98
CA SER A 98 -13.64 24.60 -7.38
C SER A 98 -13.03 23.22 -7.68
N VAL A 99 -11.82 22.94 -7.20
CA VAL A 99 -11.15 21.65 -7.36
C VAL A 99 -10.42 21.30 -6.07
N ASN A 100 -10.77 20.17 -5.46
CA ASN A 100 -10.13 19.67 -4.24
C ASN A 100 -9.69 18.24 -4.41
N THR A 101 -8.39 17.99 -4.19
CA THR A 101 -7.86 16.62 -4.07
C THR A 101 -7.59 16.33 -2.60
N ILE A 102 -8.53 15.64 -1.96
CA ILE A 102 -8.43 15.23 -0.57
C ILE A 102 -7.80 13.84 -0.53
N LYS A 103 -6.70 13.70 0.19
CA LYS A 103 -6.18 12.37 0.58
C LYS A 103 -6.27 12.22 2.08
N ALA A 104 -6.73 11.07 2.54
CA ALA A 104 -6.93 10.80 3.96
C ALA A 104 -6.41 9.41 4.36
N ILE A 105 -5.90 9.32 5.58
CA ILE A 105 -5.54 8.08 6.27
C ILE A 105 -6.19 8.07 7.65
N ALA A 106 -6.52 6.87 8.13
CA ALA A 106 -6.92 6.64 9.50
C ALA A 106 -5.75 5.97 10.24
N VAL A 107 -5.53 6.36 11.49
CA VAL A 107 -4.52 5.76 12.36
C VAL A 107 -5.20 5.28 13.63
N LEU A 108 -5.14 3.98 13.87
CA LEU A 108 -5.68 3.35 15.06
C LEU A 108 -4.56 2.65 15.80
N SER A 109 -4.35 3.00 17.07
CA SER A 109 -3.30 2.41 17.92
C SER A 109 -1.89 2.44 17.30
N GLY A 110 -1.58 3.48 16.52
CA GLY A 110 -0.30 3.64 15.83
C GLY A 110 -0.18 2.90 14.48
N VAL A 111 -1.23 2.23 14.03
CA VAL A 111 -1.27 1.56 12.72
C VAL A 111 -2.07 2.39 11.72
N SER A 112 -1.44 2.74 10.60
CA SER A 112 -2.08 3.49 9.50
C SER A 112 -2.89 2.58 8.56
N SER A 113 -4.04 3.07 8.11
CA SER A 113 -4.85 2.46 7.05
C SER A 113 -4.21 2.67 5.67
N SER A 114 -4.85 2.08 4.65
CA SER A 114 -4.64 2.53 3.28
C SER A 114 -5.09 3.99 3.09
N VAL A 115 -4.48 4.65 2.10
CA VAL A 115 -4.78 6.03 1.74
C VAL A 115 -6.05 6.07 0.90
N THR A 116 -7.06 6.79 1.35
CA THR A 116 -8.25 7.12 0.55
C THR A 116 -7.98 8.42 -0.20
N THR A 117 -8.25 8.44 -1.50
CA THR A 117 -8.13 9.64 -2.34
C THR A 117 -9.51 10.02 -2.88
N ALA A 118 -9.91 11.27 -2.68
CA ALA A 118 -11.11 11.87 -3.25
C ALA A 118 -10.76 13.12 -4.04
N ASN A 119 -11.10 13.11 -5.33
CA ASN A 119 -11.04 14.29 -6.18
C ASN A 119 -12.46 14.80 -6.38
N ILE A 120 -12.74 16.00 -5.86
CA ILE A 120 -14.05 16.63 -5.93
C ILE A 120 -13.89 17.91 -6.74
N GLN A 121 -14.57 17.96 -7.88
CA GLN A 121 -14.56 19.09 -8.79
C GLN A 121 -15.95 19.70 -8.83
N ASN A 122 -16.09 20.91 -8.34
CA ASN A 122 -17.31 21.71 -8.49
C ASN A 122 -17.22 22.41 -9.85
N ASP A 123 -18.10 22.07 -10.77
CA ASP A 123 -18.17 22.76 -12.05
C ASP A 123 -18.65 24.20 -11.83
N GLU A 124 -17.73 25.17 -11.96
CA GLU A 124 -18.03 26.59 -11.77
C GLU A 124 -18.95 27.16 -12.86
N ASN A 125 -19.30 26.37 -13.88
CA ASN A 125 -20.03 26.84 -15.06
C ASN A 125 -21.49 26.35 -15.18
N SER A 126 -22.11 25.81 -14.11
CA SER A 126 -23.58 25.77 -14.07
C SER A 126 -24.15 27.16 -13.78
N VAL A 127 -24.10 28.01 -14.81
CA VAL A 127 -24.95 29.21 -14.92
C VAL A 127 -26.39 28.74 -14.65
N VAL A 128 -26.97 29.22 -13.57
CA VAL A 128 -28.42 29.19 -13.35
C VAL A 128 -29.06 30.04 -14.44
N VAL A 129 -29.30 29.43 -15.61
CA VAL A 129 -30.22 30.00 -16.60
C VAL A 129 -31.62 29.66 -16.09
N ALA A 130 -32.16 30.55 -15.26
CA ALA A 130 -33.57 30.58 -14.89
C ALA A 130 -34.20 31.86 -15.44
#